data_AF-A0A6J4LMF6-F1
#
_entry.id   AF-A0A6J4LMF6-F1
#
_cell.length_a   1.000
_cell.length_b   1.000
_cell.length_c   1.000
_cell.angle_alpha   90.00
_cell.angle_beta   90.00
_cell.angle_gamma   90.00
#
_symmetry.space_group_name_H-M   'P 1'
#
loop_
_entity.id
_entity.type
_entity.pdbx_description
1 polymer ?
#
loop_
_entity_poly.entity_id
_entity_poly.type
_entity_poly.pdbx_seq_one_letter_code
_entity_poly.pdbx_strand_id
1 'polypeptide(L)'
;MVRETSPRRLDVPKDTRRALMRRPDLDPEMFGRFAETFARFMGTAKFLGWMTGLIILWVVWNVELGPDRPRWDTYPFIFLTLMLSLQASYAAPLILLAQNRQEARDRVAQEQDRAAAARSSADMQFLAREIAGLRHGIGEVATRDFLRSELRSLLADLGEQGQDETGDAGGSRTRGEDSSRPDLRRT
;
A
#
# COMPACT_ATOMS: atom_id res chain seq x y z
N MET A 1 17.05 -29.15 -47.25
CA MET A 1 15.62 -29.19 -46.87
C MET A 1 15.53 -29.59 -45.40
N VAL A 2 15.42 -28.60 -44.51
CA VAL A 2 15.26 -28.81 -43.06
C VAL A 2 13.76 -28.80 -42.79
N ARG A 3 13.25 -29.87 -42.17
CA ARG A 3 11.83 -30.07 -41.88
C ARG A 3 11.57 -29.48 -40.50
N GLU A 4 10.84 -28.38 -40.43
CA GLU A 4 10.44 -27.74 -39.17
C GLU A 4 9.49 -28.66 -38.39
N THR A 5 9.90 -29.07 -37.19
CA THR A 5 9.04 -29.75 -36.23
C THR A 5 8.21 -28.71 -35.47
N SER A 6 6.93 -28.60 -35.80
CA SER A 6 5.99 -27.76 -35.04
C SER A 6 5.79 -28.30 -33.61
N PRO A 7 5.90 -27.47 -32.55
CA PRO A 7 5.67 -27.92 -31.19
C PRO A 7 4.18 -28.21 -30.97
N ARG A 8 3.92 -29.44 -30.51
CA ARG A 8 2.64 -30.00 -30.13
C ARG A 8 2.03 -29.13 -29.02
N ARG A 9 1.00 -28.34 -29.35
CA ARG A 9 0.27 -27.54 -28.36
C ARG A 9 -0.42 -28.47 -27.36
N LEU A 10 -0.08 -28.26 -26.09
CA LEU A 10 -0.58 -28.98 -24.93
C LEU A 10 -2.12 -28.95 -24.87
N ASP A 11 -2.69 -30.11 -24.60
CA ASP A 11 -4.10 -30.36 -24.29
C ASP A 11 -4.58 -29.41 -23.20
N VAL A 12 -5.55 -28.56 -23.54
CA VAL A 12 -6.36 -27.87 -22.53
C VAL A 12 -7.62 -28.72 -22.38
N PRO A 13 -7.84 -29.40 -21.24
CA PRO A 13 -9.04 -30.19 -21.07
C PRO A 13 -10.26 -29.27 -21.18
N LYS A 14 -11.11 -29.55 -22.16
CA LYS A 14 -12.44 -28.97 -22.28
C LYS A 14 -13.22 -29.28 -21.01
N ASP A 15 -13.38 -28.27 -20.17
CA ASP A 15 -14.17 -28.30 -18.95
C ASP A 15 -15.67 -28.40 -19.31
N THR A 16 -16.07 -29.59 -19.76
CA THR A 16 -17.40 -29.89 -20.32
C THR A 16 -18.42 -30.19 -19.20
N ARG A 17 -18.21 -29.65 -18.00
CA ARG A 17 -19.07 -29.88 -16.82
C ARG A 17 -19.59 -28.60 -16.15
N ARG A 18 -19.49 -27.44 -16.80
CA ARG A 18 -20.04 -26.18 -16.26
C ARG A 18 -21.41 -25.75 -16.81
N ALA A 19 -22.03 -26.53 -17.68
CA ALA A 19 -23.30 -26.16 -18.32
C ALA A 19 -24.56 -26.45 -17.48
N LEU A 20 -24.47 -27.18 -16.36
CA LEU A 20 -25.64 -27.65 -15.61
C LEU A 20 -25.97 -26.84 -14.34
N MET A 21 -25.12 -25.89 -13.96
CA MET A 21 -25.40 -25.01 -12.82
C MET A 21 -25.60 -23.59 -13.32
N ARG A 22 -26.82 -23.36 -13.85
CA ARG A 22 -27.40 -22.03 -14.00
C ARG A 22 -27.50 -21.45 -12.58
N ARG A 23 -26.43 -20.77 -12.15
CA ARG A 23 -26.47 -19.96 -10.94
C ARG A 23 -27.64 -18.98 -11.14
N PRO A 24 -28.60 -18.91 -10.21
CA PRO A 24 -29.62 -17.89 -10.31
C PRO A 24 -28.90 -16.54 -10.27
N ASP A 25 -28.98 -15.78 -11.37
CA ASP A 25 -28.57 -14.36 -11.42
C ASP A 25 -29.53 -13.59 -10.50
N LEU A 26 -29.28 -13.68 -9.19
CA LEU A 26 -29.84 -12.74 -8.24
C LEU A 26 -29.14 -11.41 -8.50
N ASP A 27 -29.87 -10.42 -9.02
CA ASP A 27 -29.35 -9.09 -9.36
C ASP A 27 -28.53 -8.48 -8.20
N PRO A 28 -27.19 -8.47 -8.30
CA PRO A 28 -26.31 -8.10 -7.18
C PRO A 28 -26.46 -6.63 -6.74
N GLU A 29 -27.00 -5.78 -7.62
CA GLU A 29 -27.22 -4.35 -7.39
C GLU A 29 -28.49 -4.03 -6.59
N MET A 30 -29.54 -4.85 -6.72
CA MET A 30 -30.74 -4.70 -5.89
C MET A 30 -30.43 -5.10 -4.45
N PHE A 31 -29.81 -6.27 -4.26
CA PHE A 31 -29.37 -6.75 -2.95
C PHE A 31 -28.34 -5.82 -2.31
N GLY A 32 -27.53 -5.12 -3.11
CA GLY A 32 -26.57 -4.17 -2.58
C GLY A 32 -27.16 -2.97 -1.87
N ARG A 33 -28.15 -2.35 -2.50
CA ARG A 33 -28.89 -1.23 -1.92
C ARG A 33 -29.73 -1.65 -0.71
N PHE A 34 -30.32 -2.85 -0.77
CA PHE A 34 -31.04 -3.43 0.36
C PHE A 34 -30.12 -3.68 1.56
N ALA A 35 -28.98 -4.35 1.36
CA ALA A 35 -28.05 -4.66 2.44
C ALA A 35 -27.44 -3.40 3.09
N GLU A 36 -27.12 -2.37 2.31
CA GLU A 36 -26.62 -1.09 2.83
C GLU A 36 -27.67 -0.36 3.69
N THR A 37 -28.94 -0.43 3.29
CA THR A 37 -30.05 0.12 4.07
C THR A 37 -30.29 -0.71 5.33
N PHE A 38 -30.25 -2.04 5.21
CA PHE A 38 -30.43 -2.97 6.33
C PHE A 38 -29.30 -2.84 7.37
N ALA A 39 -28.05 -2.67 6.93
CA ALA A 39 -26.89 -2.45 7.80
C ALA A 39 -27.02 -1.14 8.59
N ARG A 40 -27.43 -0.05 7.93
CA ARG A 40 -27.72 1.24 8.61
C ARG A 40 -28.89 1.12 9.58
N PHE A 41 -29.90 0.31 9.24
CA PHE A 41 -31.08 0.10 10.05
C PHE A 41 -30.79 -0.73 11.33
N MET A 42 -30.06 -1.84 11.20
CA MET A 42 -29.68 -2.69 12.35
C MET A 42 -28.63 -2.04 13.27
N GLY A 43 -27.74 -1.19 12.76
CA GLY A 43 -26.73 -0.51 13.56
C GLY A 43 -27.27 0.61 14.46
N THR A 44 -28.55 0.96 14.34
CA THR A 44 -29.16 2.08 15.08
C THR A 44 -30.05 1.56 16.21
N ALA A 45 -29.96 2.15 17.41
CA ALA A 45 -30.81 1.83 18.58
C ALA A 45 -32.34 1.94 18.32
N LYS A 46 -32.74 2.60 17.22
CA LYS A 46 -34.13 2.75 16.77
C LYS A 46 -34.78 1.41 16.39
N PHE A 47 -34.02 0.43 15.87
CA PHE A 47 -34.58 -0.89 15.52
C PHE A 47 -35.10 -1.62 16.76
N LEU A 48 -34.27 -1.66 17.81
CA LEU A 48 -34.65 -2.25 19.09
C LEU A 48 -35.89 -1.57 19.69
N GLY A 49 -35.92 -0.24 19.67
CA GLY A 49 -37.07 0.52 20.14
C GLY A 49 -38.38 0.20 19.41
N TRP A 50 -38.35 0.09 18.07
CA TRP A 50 -39.52 -0.29 17.28
C TRP A 50 -39.97 -1.72 17.56
N MET A 51 -39.03 -2.67 17.63
CA MET A 51 -39.34 -4.08 17.93
C MET A 51 -39.95 -4.26 19.32
N THR A 52 -39.38 -3.61 20.34
CA THR A 52 -39.93 -3.62 21.70
C THR A 52 -41.30 -2.95 21.76
N GLY A 53 -41.48 -1.82 21.06
CA GLY A 53 -42.77 -1.14 20.98
C GLY A 53 -43.86 -1.99 20.33
N LEU A 54 -43.54 -2.73 19.27
CA LEU A 54 -44.47 -3.64 18.60
C LEU A 54 -44.89 -4.78 19.53
N ILE A 55 -43.95 -5.39 20.26
CA ILE A 55 -44.25 -6.44 21.25
C ILE A 55 -45.16 -5.90 22.35
N ILE A 56 -44.83 -4.73 22.92
CA ILE A 56 -45.64 -4.09 23.96
C ILE A 56 -47.05 -3.80 23.43
N LEU A 57 -47.16 -3.18 22.24
CA LEU A 57 -48.45 -2.87 21.62
C LEU A 57 -49.30 -4.12 21.40
N TRP A 58 -48.69 -5.23 20.95
CA TRP A 58 -49.39 -6.51 20.76
C TRP A 58 -49.91 -7.09 22.08
N VAL A 59 -49.08 -7.06 23.12
CA VAL A 59 -49.46 -7.54 24.45
C VAL A 59 -50.57 -6.67 25.03
N VAL A 60 -50.43 -5.34 24.99
CA VAL A 60 -51.46 -4.40 25.47
C VAL A 60 -52.76 -4.60 24.72
N TRP A 61 -52.72 -4.71 23.38
CA TRP A 61 -53.91 -4.98 22.57
C TRP A 61 -54.61 -6.28 22.97
N ASN A 62 -53.86 -7.37 23.19
CA ASN A 62 -54.46 -8.66 23.56
C ASN A 62 -54.89 -8.75 25.04
N VAL A 63 -54.30 -7.95 25.94
CA VAL A 63 -54.62 -7.94 27.36
C VAL A 63 -55.76 -6.96 27.68
N GLU A 64 -55.80 -5.78 27.05
CA GLU A 64 -56.83 -4.75 27.26
C GLU A 64 -58.15 -5.06 26.54
N LEU A 65 -58.15 -5.90 25.50
CA LEU A 65 -59.37 -6.47 24.93
C LEU A 65 -59.94 -7.55 25.88
N GLY A 66 -60.48 -7.09 27.02
CA GLY A 66 -61.24 -7.87 27.99
C GLY A 66 -62.70 -8.16 27.57
N PRO A 67 -63.53 -8.69 28.49
CA PRO A 67 -64.29 -9.96 28.40
C PRO A 67 -65.30 -10.14 27.25
N ASP A 68 -65.68 -9.06 26.57
CA ASP A 68 -66.80 -9.06 25.62
C ASP A 68 -66.38 -9.31 24.16
N ARG A 69 -65.07 -9.52 23.91
CA ARG A 69 -64.53 -9.77 22.57
C ARG A 69 -63.69 -11.05 22.53
N PRO A 70 -63.68 -11.78 21.40
CA PRO A 70 -62.84 -12.97 21.26
C PRO A 70 -61.37 -12.59 21.42
N ARG A 71 -60.71 -13.20 22.42
CA ARG A 71 -59.29 -12.99 22.73
C ARG A 71 -58.46 -13.61 21.61
N TRP A 72 -57.88 -12.77 20.75
CA TRP A 72 -57.15 -13.24 19.55
C TRP A 72 -55.89 -14.05 19.91
N ASP A 73 -55.17 -13.67 20.96
CA ASP A 73 -53.94 -14.34 21.42
C ASP A 73 -53.83 -14.29 22.96
N THR A 74 -54.39 -15.30 23.65
CA THR A 74 -54.34 -15.41 25.12
C THR A 74 -52.98 -15.92 25.59
N TYR A 75 -52.54 -15.52 26.79
CA TYR A 75 -51.33 -16.06 27.44
C TYR A 75 -51.30 -17.60 27.31
N PRO A 76 -50.27 -18.20 26.70
CA PRO A 76 -48.88 -17.72 26.53
C PRO A 76 -48.52 -17.02 25.19
N PHE A 77 -49.45 -16.39 24.48
CA PHE A 77 -49.22 -15.66 23.21
C PHE A 77 -48.61 -16.53 22.08
N ILE A 78 -49.37 -17.54 21.65
CA ILE A 78 -48.92 -18.51 20.64
C ILE A 78 -48.64 -17.80 19.31
N PHE A 79 -49.48 -16.86 18.89
CA PHE A 79 -49.29 -16.18 17.61
C PHE A 79 -48.04 -15.30 17.60
N LEU A 80 -47.82 -14.54 18.67
CA LEU A 80 -46.59 -13.76 18.82
C LEU A 80 -45.36 -14.66 18.77
N THR A 81 -45.39 -15.81 19.45
CA THR A 81 -44.29 -16.78 19.47
C THR A 81 -44.04 -17.40 18.10
N LEU A 82 -45.10 -17.77 17.38
CA LEU A 82 -45.01 -18.29 16.01
C LEU A 82 -44.43 -17.24 15.06
N MET A 83 -44.86 -15.99 15.18
CA MET A 83 -44.33 -14.90 14.36
C MET A 83 -42.86 -14.61 14.66
N LEU A 84 -42.44 -14.59 15.93
CA LEU A 84 -41.05 -14.42 16.31
C LEU A 84 -40.15 -15.59 15.84
N SER A 85 -40.63 -16.83 15.94
CA SER A 85 -39.88 -17.99 15.46
C SER A 85 -39.72 -17.98 13.93
N LEU A 86 -40.76 -17.60 13.19
CA LEU A 86 -40.68 -17.40 11.74
C LEU A 86 -39.73 -16.25 11.38
N GLN A 87 -39.79 -15.14 12.14
CA GLN A 87 -38.91 -13.98 11.93
C GLN A 87 -37.43 -14.35 12.09
N ALA A 88 -37.10 -15.18 13.08
CA ALA A 88 -35.76 -15.72 13.26
C ALA A 88 -35.37 -16.69 12.11
N SER A 89 -36.31 -17.55 11.69
CA SER A 89 -36.07 -18.53 10.62
C SER A 89 -35.78 -17.89 9.26
N TYR A 90 -36.49 -16.82 8.89
CA TYR A 90 -36.24 -16.09 7.64
C TYR A 90 -35.03 -15.15 7.71
N ALA A 91 -34.63 -14.70 8.91
CA ALA A 91 -33.43 -13.90 9.07
C ALA A 91 -32.16 -14.68 8.71
N ALA A 92 -32.06 -15.95 9.08
CA ALA A 92 -30.88 -16.78 8.82
C ALA A 92 -30.47 -16.85 7.32
N PRO A 93 -31.34 -17.20 6.36
CA PRO A 93 -30.98 -17.23 4.95
C PRO A 93 -30.64 -15.83 4.42
N LEU A 94 -31.33 -14.78 4.87
CA LEU A 94 -31.05 -13.41 4.44
C LEU A 94 -29.66 -12.96 4.92
N ILE A 95 -29.30 -13.30 6.15
CA ILE A 95 -27.97 -13.07 6.72
C ILE A 95 -26.90 -13.85 5.95
N LEU A 96 -27.15 -15.13 5.62
CA LEU A 96 -26.22 -15.96 4.84
C LEU A 96 -25.96 -15.37 3.44
N LEU A 97 -26.99 -14.83 2.78
CA LEU A 97 -26.82 -14.16 1.49
C LEU A 97 -26.04 -12.85 1.62
N ALA A 98 -26.27 -12.09 2.70
CA ALA A 98 -25.48 -10.89 2.99
C ALA A 98 -24.01 -11.25 3.23
N GLN A 99 -23.74 -12.24 4.09
CA GLN A 99 -22.39 -12.68 4.45
C GLN A 99 -21.58 -13.16 3.25
N ASN A 100 -22.15 -14.00 2.37
CA ASN A 100 -21.49 -14.47 1.15
C ASN A 100 -20.96 -13.33 0.27
N ARG A 101 -21.64 -12.19 0.28
CA ARG A 101 -21.26 -11.02 -0.52
C ARG A 101 -20.23 -10.14 0.17
N GLN A 102 -20.33 -9.99 1.49
CA GLN A 102 -19.26 -9.39 2.30
C GLN A 102 -17.95 -10.16 2.09
N GLU A 103 -17.98 -11.49 2.23
CA GLU A 103 -16.80 -12.34 2.03
C GLU A 103 -16.20 -12.23 0.61
N ALA A 104 -17.05 -12.12 -0.42
CA ALA A 104 -16.57 -11.90 -1.79
C ALA A 104 -15.85 -10.55 -1.97
N ARG A 105 -16.35 -9.48 -1.36
CA ARG A 105 -15.69 -8.16 -1.36
C ARG A 105 -14.39 -8.20 -0.57
N ASP A 106 -14.42 -8.78 0.62
CA ASP A 106 -13.27 -8.89 1.51
C ASP A 106 -12.15 -9.71 0.86
N ARG A 107 -12.50 -10.76 0.12
CA ARG A 107 -11.53 -11.53 -0.67
C ARG A 107 -10.83 -10.68 -1.74
N VAL A 108 -11.59 -9.90 -2.51
CA VAL A 108 -11.00 -9.02 -3.54
C VAL A 108 -10.10 -7.96 -2.91
N ALA A 109 -10.55 -7.35 -1.80
CA ALA A 109 -9.74 -6.38 -1.06
C ALA A 109 -8.43 -7.02 -0.54
N GLN A 110 -8.50 -8.24 0.01
CA GLN A 110 -7.31 -8.98 0.44
C GLN A 110 -6.35 -9.34 -0.70
N GLU A 111 -6.86 -9.71 -1.88
CA GLU A 111 -6.03 -10.00 -3.04
C GLU A 111 -5.32 -8.73 -3.55
N GLN A 112 -6.01 -7.59 -3.55
CA GLN A 112 -5.41 -6.29 -3.90
C GLN A 112 -4.35 -5.86 -2.89
N ASP A 113 -4.61 -6.02 -1.59
CA ASP A 113 -3.67 -5.68 -0.52
C ASP A 113 -2.39 -6.53 -0.60
N ARG A 114 -2.53 -7.84 -0.85
CA ARG A 114 -1.38 -8.72 -1.10
C ARG A 114 -0.55 -8.27 -2.31
N ALA A 115 -1.20 -7.88 -3.40
CA ALA A 115 -0.51 -7.38 -4.60
C ALA A 115 0.19 -6.04 -4.33
N ALA A 116 -0.44 -5.14 -3.58
CA ALA A 116 0.15 -3.86 -3.18
C ALA A 116 1.35 -4.06 -2.25
N ALA A 117 1.25 -4.95 -1.26
CA ALA A 117 2.35 -5.30 -0.36
C ALA A 117 3.54 -5.91 -1.12
N ALA A 118 3.28 -6.78 -2.11
CA ALA A 118 4.32 -7.34 -2.96
C ALA A 118 5.05 -6.27 -3.77
N ARG A 119 4.31 -5.30 -4.35
CA ARG A 119 4.89 -4.16 -5.07
C ARG A 119 5.72 -3.28 -4.14
N SER A 120 5.19 -2.91 -2.98
CA SER A 120 5.89 -2.11 -1.97
C SER A 120 7.21 -2.77 -1.53
N SER A 121 7.21 -4.09 -1.31
CA SER A 121 8.43 -4.84 -1.00
C SER A 121 9.45 -4.78 -2.14
N ALA A 122 9.01 -4.93 -3.39
CA ALA A 122 9.89 -4.82 -4.55
C ALA A 122 10.48 -3.40 -4.71
N ASP A 123 9.67 -2.36 -4.51
CA ASP A 123 10.11 -0.96 -4.57
C ASP A 123 11.12 -0.65 -3.46
N MET A 124 10.88 -1.13 -2.23
CA MET A 124 11.85 -1.01 -1.13
C MET A 124 13.16 -1.74 -1.44
N GLN A 125 13.11 -2.93 -2.03
CA GLN A 125 14.32 -3.66 -2.44
C GLN A 125 15.05 -2.95 -3.59
N PHE A 126 14.33 -2.33 -4.52
CA PHE A 126 14.91 -1.52 -5.58
C PHE A 126 15.61 -0.30 -5.00
N LEU A 127 14.92 0.49 -4.19
CA LEU A 127 15.48 1.67 -3.52
C LEU A 127 16.67 1.31 -2.62
N ALA A 128 16.62 0.18 -1.90
CA ALA A 128 17.74 -0.28 -1.08
C ALA A 128 18.98 -0.61 -1.93
N ARG A 129 18.80 -1.23 -3.10
CA ARG A 129 19.90 -1.49 -4.05
C ARG A 129 20.42 -0.19 -4.66
N GLU A 130 19.53 0.72 -5.02
CA GLU A 130 19.91 2.02 -5.60
C GLU A 130 20.70 2.85 -4.59
N ILE A 131 20.26 2.91 -3.33
CA ILE A 131 20.97 3.57 -2.24
C ILE A 131 22.31 2.88 -1.96
N ALA A 132 22.38 1.54 -2.01
CA ALA A 132 23.64 0.83 -1.85
C ALA A 132 24.63 1.14 -2.98
N GLY A 133 24.16 1.23 -4.23
CA GLY A 133 24.96 1.67 -5.38
C GLY A 133 25.42 3.12 -5.26
N LEU A 134 24.51 4.03 -4.91
CA LEU A 134 24.83 5.44 -4.65
C LEU A 134 25.86 5.59 -3.52
N ARG A 135 25.71 4.83 -2.44
CA ARG A 135 26.68 4.81 -1.32
C ARG A 135 28.05 4.35 -1.77
N HIS A 136 28.12 3.34 -2.64
CA HIS A 136 29.41 2.86 -3.16
C HIS A 136 30.08 3.91 -4.04
N GLY A 137 29.34 4.53 -4.97
CA GLY A 137 29.85 5.59 -5.84
C GLY A 137 30.27 6.86 -5.10
N ILE A 138 29.49 7.30 -4.10
CA ILE A 138 29.89 8.43 -3.23
C ILE A 138 31.10 8.05 -2.37
N GLY A 139 31.17 6.81 -1.90
CA GLY A 139 32.30 6.30 -1.12
C GLY A 139 33.63 6.42 -1.84
N GLU A 140 33.66 6.29 -3.17
CA GLU A 140 34.86 6.46 -3.98
C GLU A 140 35.21 7.93 -4.21
N VAL A 141 34.23 8.79 -4.52
CA VAL A 141 34.45 10.21 -4.87
C VAL A 141 34.67 11.11 -3.65
N ALA A 142 34.18 10.73 -2.47
CA ALA A 142 34.37 11.46 -1.21
C ALA A 142 35.37 10.76 -0.28
N THR A 143 36.38 10.07 -0.82
CA THR A 143 37.42 9.49 0.02
C THR A 143 38.13 10.64 0.75
N ARG A 144 38.32 10.51 2.07
CA ARG A 144 39.01 11.49 2.93
C ARG A 144 40.30 12.01 2.30
N ASP A 145 41.01 11.17 1.56
CA ASP A 145 42.25 11.51 0.90
C ASP A 145 42.08 12.47 -0.28
N PHE A 146 40.98 12.41 -1.02
CA PHE A 146 40.64 13.38 -2.09
C PHE A 146 40.25 14.74 -1.50
N LEU A 147 39.37 14.78 -0.48
CA LEU A 147 39.07 16.02 0.24
C LEU A 147 40.33 16.61 0.88
N ARG A 148 41.23 15.76 1.37
CA ARG A 148 42.49 16.18 1.97
C ARG A 148 43.47 16.69 0.93
N SER A 149 43.57 16.07 -0.24
CA SER A 149 44.42 16.55 -1.32
C SER A 149 43.91 17.87 -1.86
N GLU A 150 42.59 18.06 -2.02
CA GLU A 150 42.05 19.33 -2.50
C GLU A 150 42.12 20.45 -1.47
N LEU A 151 41.86 20.17 -0.19
CA LEU A 151 42.11 21.15 0.87
C LEU A 151 43.59 21.57 0.90
N ARG A 152 44.51 20.63 0.62
CA ARG A 152 45.95 20.90 0.61
C ARG A 152 46.40 21.65 -0.64
N SER A 153 45.83 21.31 -1.79
CA SER A 153 45.97 22.02 -3.07
C SER A 153 45.54 23.48 -2.92
N LEU A 154 44.32 23.72 -2.44
CA LEU A 154 43.79 25.06 -2.20
C LEU A 154 44.60 25.86 -1.16
N LEU A 155 45.06 25.21 -0.08
CA LEU A 155 45.94 25.85 0.90
C LEU A 155 47.31 26.22 0.33
N ALA A 156 47.86 25.40 -0.58
CA ALA A 156 49.13 25.67 -1.24
C ALA A 156 49.01 26.86 -2.21
N ASP A 157 47.94 26.89 -3.00
CA ASP A 157 47.64 27.96 -3.97
C ASP A 157 47.51 29.34 -3.29
N LEU A 158 46.83 29.39 -2.14
CA LEU A 158 46.73 30.60 -1.31
C LEU A 158 48.08 30.99 -0.67
N GLY A 159 48.95 30.02 -0.38
CA GLY A 159 50.27 30.25 0.18
C GLY A 159 51.29 30.77 -0.84
N GLU A 160 51.20 30.35 -2.09
CA GLU A 160 52.00 30.89 -3.21
C GLU A 160 51.62 32.35 -3.50
N GLN A 161 50.32 32.68 -3.54
CA GLN A 161 49.88 34.08 -3.71
C GLN A 161 50.43 35.02 -2.63
N GLY A 162 50.55 34.57 -1.38
CA GLY A 162 51.16 35.39 -0.32
C GLY A 162 52.69 35.51 -0.40
N GLN A 163 53.37 34.51 -0.98
CA GLN A 163 54.83 34.52 -1.14
C GLN A 163 55.28 35.33 -2.34
N ASP A 164 54.53 35.35 -3.44
CA ASP A 164 54.84 36.17 -4.61
C ASP A 164 54.75 37.68 -4.30
N GLU A 165 53.87 38.09 -3.37
CA GLU A 165 53.87 39.47 -2.86
C GLU A 165 55.08 39.80 -1.96
N THR A 166 55.74 38.79 -1.38
CA THR A 166 56.84 38.99 -0.41
C THR A 166 58.24 38.74 -1.02
N GLY A 167 58.34 37.92 -2.08
CA GLY A 167 59.58 37.49 -2.74
C GLY A 167 60.21 38.52 -3.68
N ASP A 168 59.43 39.49 -4.19
CA ASP A 168 59.95 40.59 -5.03
C ASP A 168 60.81 41.61 -4.23
N ALA A 169 60.85 41.50 -2.91
CA ALA A 169 61.65 42.40 -2.06
C ALA A 169 63.10 41.92 -1.78
N GLY A 170 63.51 40.72 -2.21
CA GLY A 170 64.70 40.04 -1.63
C GLY A 170 65.92 39.77 -2.53
N GLY A 171 65.85 39.91 -3.86
CA GLY A 171 66.85 39.30 -4.76
C GLY A 171 67.53 40.28 -5.73
N SER A 172 68.37 41.20 -5.26
CA SER A 172 69.24 42.01 -6.13
C SER A 172 70.54 42.38 -5.41
N ARG A 173 71.64 41.65 -5.72
CA ARG A 173 73.09 41.88 -5.43
C ARG A 173 73.72 40.47 -5.28
N THR A 174 74.60 39.93 -6.11
CA THR A 174 75.79 40.49 -6.76
C THR A 174 76.31 39.50 -7.83
N ARG A 175 76.57 39.95 -9.07
CA ARG A 175 77.46 39.27 -10.02
C ARG A 175 78.03 40.25 -11.07
N GLY A 176 79.31 40.57 -10.91
CA GLY A 176 80.22 41.36 -11.75
C GLY A 176 81.41 41.68 -10.84
N GLU A 177 82.68 41.57 -11.16
CA GLU A 177 83.52 41.43 -12.35
C GLU A 177 84.47 40.23 -12.12
N ASP A 178 85.14 39.61 -13.08
CA ASP A 178 86.30 40.17 -13.77
C ASP A 178 86.69 39.23 -14.92
N SER A 179 86.78 39.80 -16.12
CA SER A 179 87.24 39.16 -17.34
C SER A 179 88.41 39.99 -17.85
N SER A 180 89.63 39.46 -17.77
CA SER A 180 90.74 39.84 -18.68
C SER A 180 91.93 38.86 -18.58
N ARG A 181 92.13 38.12 -19.67
CA ARG A 181 93.39 37.50 -20.12
C ARG A 181 93.57 37.94 -21.58
N PRO A 182 94.73 37.73 -22.23
CA PRO A 182 96.13 37.89 -21.83
C PRO A 182 96.89 38.75 -22.88
N ASP A 183 98.15 39.17 -22.67
CA ASP A 183 99.00 39.53 -23.82
C ASP A 183 100.51 39.35 -23.61
N LEU A 184 101.18 39.15 -24.74
CA LEU A 184 102.48 38.55 -25.04
C LEU A 184 103.72 39.44 -24.81
N ARG A 185 104.89 38.78 -24.93
CA ARG A 185 106.26 39.32 -25.13
C ARG A 185 106.92 39.84 -23.83
N ARG A 186 108.19 39.56 -23.51
CA ARG A 186 109.42 39.66 -24.32
C ARG A 186 110.58 39.08 -23.49
N THR A 187 111.62 38.60 -24.20
CA THR A 187 113.03 38.39 -23.80
C THR A 187 113.36 37.42 -22.69
#